data_AF-A0A1F9CFP4-F1
#
_entry.id   AF-A0A1F9CFP4-F1
#
_cell.length_a   1.000
_cell.length_b   1.000
_cell.length_c   1.000
_cell.angle_alpha   90.00
_cell.angle_beta   90.00
_cell.angle_gamma   90.00
#
_symmetry.space_group_name_H-M   'P 1'
#
loop_
_entity.id
_entity.type
_entity.pdbx_description
1 polymer ?
#
loop_
_entity_poly.entity_id
_entity_poly.type
_entity_poly.pdbx_seq_one_letter_code
_entity_poly.pdbx_strand_id
1 'polypeptide(L)'
;MRLTRKKAGLVEAVIRQWIADKTVTQEEGKKLLGSYEIAGFDWKRLAKYSFWISLICIVIAVGSILADKALMALLAKIFRAPDILKCLFLAGTAVVFYYNFAWSDHESPKVKEKRCVEK
;
A
#
# COMPACT_ATOMS: atom_id res chain seq x y z
N MET A 1 -13.22 -6.77 10.96
CA MET A 1 -12.69 -5.38 10.89
C MET A 1 -11.26 -5.36 11.40
N ARG A 2 -10.33 -4.62 10.77
CA ARG A 2 -8.93 -4.53 11.22
C ARG A 2 -8.78 -3.39 12.24
N LEU A 3 -8.38 -3.72 13.47
CA LEU A 3 -8.18 -2.81 14.60
C LEU A 3 -6.69 -2.87 14.92
N THR A 4 -6.18 -1.83 15.56
CA THR A 4 -4.79 -1.72 15.99
C THR A 4 -4.64 -2.36 17.37
N ARG A 5 -3.45 -2.85 17.76
CA ARG A 5 -3.18 -3.49 19.07
C ARG A 5 -3.72 -2.72 20.27
N LYS A 6 -3.69 -1.37 20.23
CA LYS A 6 -4.27 -0.50 21.27
C LYS A 6 -5.81 -0.54 21.31
N LYS A 7 -6.45 -0.61 20.15
CA LYS A 7 -7.91 -0.70 20.03
C LYS A 7 -8.42 -2.09 20.40
N ALA A 8 -7.63 -3.14 20.15
CA ALA A 8 -7.95 -4.50 20.58
C ALA A 8 -8.08 -4.60 22.11
N GLY A 9 -7.15 -4.01 22.88
CA GLY A 9 -7.22 -4.00 24.34
C GLY A 9 -8.42 -3.20 24.90
N LEU A 10 -8.78 -2.09 24.26
CA LEU A 10 -9.96 -1.31 24.65
C LEU A 10 -11.27 -2.06 24.32
N VAL A 11 -11.34 -2.71 23.16
CA VAL A 11 -12.48 -3.55 22.78
C VAL A 11 -12.62 -4.77 23.70
N GLU A 12 -11.51 -5.38 24.10
CA GLU A 12 -11.53 -6.47 25.09
C GLU A 12 -12.04 -6.01 26.46
N ALA A 13 -11.60 -4.83 26.92
CA ALA A 13 -12.06 -4.25 28.18
C ALA A 13 -13.58 -3.94 28.15
N VAL A 14 -14.08 -3.36 27.05
CA VAL A 14 -15.50 -3.03 26.88
C VAL A 14 -16.36 -4.29 26.76
N ILE A 15 -15.91 -5.32 26.02
CA ILE A 15 -16.64 -6.59 25.91
C ILE A 15 -16.72 -7.30 27.27
N ARG A 16 -15.63 -7.28 28.06
CA ARG A 16 -15.65 -7.83 29.43
C ARG A 16 -16.66 -7.12 30.34
N GLN A 17 -16.78 -5.81 30.20
CA GLN A 17 -17.76 -5.01 30.96
C GLN A 17 -19.21 -5.30 30.53
N TRP A 18 -19.47 -5.45 29.22
CA TRP A 18 -20.81 -5.80 28.73
C TRP A 18 -21.26 -7.23 29.04
N ILE A 19 -20.31 -8.17 29.21
CA ILE A 19 -20.58 -9.52 29.72
C ILE A 19 -20.94 -9.46 31.21
N ALA A 20 -20.28 -8.59 32.00
CA ALA A 20 -20.59 -8.39 33.41
C ALA A 20 -21.96 -7.72 33.62
N ASP A 21 -22.33 -6.78 32.75
CA ASP A 21 -23.62 -6.08 32.77
C ASP A 21 -24.79 -6.90 32.14
N LYS A 22 -24.59 -8.20 31.84
CA LYS A 22 -25.58 -9.13 31.25
C LYS A 22 -26.29 -8.62 29.98
N THR A 23 -25.70 -7.67 29.26
CA THR A 23 -26.31 -7.08 28.06
C THR A 23 -25.97 -7.87 26.79
N VAL A 24 -24.96 -8.75 26.83
CA VAL A 24 -24.52 -9.60 25.71
C VAL A 24 -24.20 -11.02 26.18
N THR A 25 -24.69 -12.04 25.46
CA THR A 25 -24.46 -13.45 25.77
C THR A 25 -23.01 -13.86 25.46
N GLN A 26 -22.37 -14.68 26.31
CA GLN A 26 -20.95 -15.09 26.18
C GLN A 26 -20.57 -15.65 24.79
N GLU A 27 -21.55 -16.28 24.11
CA GLU A 27 -21.43 -16.86 22.77
C GLU A 27 -21.18 -15.80 21.68
N GLU A 28 -21.83 -14.64 21.75
CA GLU A 28 -21.73 -13.57 20.75
C GLU A 28 -20.43 -12.78 20.88
N GLY A 29 -19.96 -12.57 22.12
CA GLY A 29 -18.68 -11.93 22.41
C GLY A 29 -17.48 -12.71 21.84
N LYS A 30 -17.53 -14.04 21.90
CA LYS A 30 -16.50 -14.91 21.27
C LYS A 30 -16.52 -14.84 19.74
N LYS A 31 -17.72 -14.75 19.13
CA LYS A 31 -17.88 -14.63 17.68
C LYS A 31 -17.37 -13.28 17.14
N LEU A 32 -17.53 -12.21 17.92
CA LEU A 32 -17.00 -10.87 17.63
C LEU A 32 -15.48 -10.78 17.77
N LEU A 33 -14.89 -11.46 18.76
CA LEU A 33 -13.44 -11.57 18.94
C LEU A 33 -12.77 -12.46 17.88
N GLY A 34 -13.49 -13.48 17.36
CA GLY A 34 -12.98 -14.36 16.29
C GLY A 34 -12.96 -13.72 14.90
N SER A 35 -13.79 -12.71 14.63
CA SER A 35 -13.83 -11.98 13.34
C SER A 35 -12.76 -10.88 13.22
N TYR A 36 -11.79 -10.91 14.14
CA TYR A 36 -10.81 -9.87 14.35
C TYR A 36 -9.41 -10.34 13.98
N GLU A 37 -9.04 -10.15 12.71
CA GLU A 37 -7.67 -10.38 12.26
C GLU A 37 -6.80 -9.17 12.67
N ILE A 38 -5.88 -9.43 13.60
CA ILE A 38 -4.91 -8.44 14.08
C ILE A 38 -4.05 -8.03 12.89
N ALA A 39 -4.31 -6.85 12.33
CA ALA A 39 -3.39 -6.22 11.41
C ALA A 39 -2.12 -5.86 12.19
N GLY A 40 -1.14 -6.78 12.20
CA GLY A 40 0.11 -6.61 12.92
C GLY A 40 1.00 -5.50 12.36
N PHE A 41 0.63 -4.88 11.24
CA PHE A 41 1.48 -3.97 10.49
C PHE A 41 0.85 -2.59 10.30
N ASP A 42 1.41 -1.59 10.98
CA ASP A 42 1.03 -0.18 10.91
C ASP A 42 1.55 0.46 9.61
N TRP A 43 0.82 0.27 8.51
CA TRP A 43 1.13 0.87 7.19
C TRP A 43 1.32 2.38 7.24
N LYS A 44 0.59 3.06 8.14
CA LYS A 44 0.73 4.51 8.37
C LYS A 44 2.11 4.88 8.90
N ARG A 45 2.73 4.01 9.69
CA ARG A 45 4.07 4.22 10.24
C ARG A 45 5.13 3.87 9.21
N LEU A 46 4.93 2.80 8.43
CA LEU A 46 5.82 2.46 7.32
C LEU A 46 5.88 3.60 6.28
N ALA A 47 4.73 4.12 5.86
CA ALA A 47 4.66 5.21 4.90
C ALA A 47 5.34 6.50 5.38
N LYS A 48 5.29 6.79 6.69
CA LYS A 48 5.99 7.96 7.26
C LYS A 48 7.51 7.77 7.24
N TYR A 49 7.99 6.58 7.59
CA TYR A 49 9.43 6.31 7.60
C TYR A 49 10.01 6.16 6.19
N SER A 50 9.27 5.57 5.24
CA SER A 50 9.72 5.49 3.85
C SER A 50 9.92 6.88 3.26
N PHE A 51 9.04 7.84 3.57
CA PHE A 51 9.21 9.22 3.13
C PHE A 51 10.52 9.85 3.65
N TRP A 52 10.85 9.61 4.92
CA TRP A 52 12.09 10.09 5.52
C TRP A 52 13.35 9.41 4.95
N ILE A 53 13.28 8.09 4.70
CA ILE A 53 14.36 7.34 4.06
C ILE A 53 14.59 7.84 2.63
N SER A 54 13.51 8.09 1.87
CA SER A 54 13.60 8.66 0.53
C SER A 54 14.26 10.04 0.54
N LEU A 55 13.94 10.90 1.51
CA LEU A 55 14.57 12.21 1.64
C LEU A 55 16.08 12.09 1.87
N ILE A 56 16.50 11.23 2.80
CA ILE A 56 17.92 10.98 3.09
C ILE A 56 18.62 10.39 1.86
N CYS A 57 17.97 9.45 1.17
CA CYS A 57 18.49 8.84 -0.05
C CYS A 57 18.78 9.89 -1.13
N ILE A 58 17.86 10.84 -1.35
CA ILE A 58 18.05 11.93 -2.31
C ILE A 58 19.26 12.79 -1.91
N VAL A 59 19.40 13.16 -0.63
CA VAL A 59 20.54 13.95 -0.14
C VAL A 59 21.86 13.22 -0.37
N ILE A 60 21.92 11.93 -0.04
CA ILE A 60 23.12 11.10 -0.23
C ILE A 60 23.43 10.95 -1.72
N ALA A 61 22.42 10.73 -2.57
CA ALA A 61 22.61 10.61 -4.00
C ALA A 61 23.21 11.89 -4.60
N VAL A 62 22.67 13.06 -4.24
CA VAL A 62 23.21 14.35 -4.66
C VAL A 62 24.65 14.52 -4.15
N GLY A 63 24.92 14.21 -2.88
CA GLY A 63 26.27 14.28 -2.32
C GLY A 63 27.27 13.36 -3.03
N SER A 64 26.86 12.12 -3.33
CA SER A 64 27.66 11.12 -4.06
C SER A 64 27.99 11.57 -5.48
N ILE A 65 27.01 12.13 -6.20
CA ILE A 65 27.19 12.67 -7.55
C ILE A 65 28.18 13.85 -7.54
N LEU A 66 28.11 14.73 -6.54
CA LEU A 66 29.02 15.88 -6.45
C LEU A 66 30.47 15.47 -6.10
N ALA A 67 30.63 14.43 -5.29
CA ALA A 67 31.95 13.93 -4.89
C ALA A 67 32.68 13.18 -6.02
N ASP A 68 31.94 12.61 -6.98
CA ASP A 68 32.50 11.73 -8.01
C ASP A 68 32.43 12.33 -9.43
N LYS A 69 33.62 12.60 -10.01
CA LYS A 69 33.77 13.19 -11.35
C LYS A 69 33.32 12.24 -12.47
N ALA A 70 33.41 10.92 -12.28
CA ALA A 70 32.97 9.95 -13.28
C ALA A 70 31.44 9.90 -13.36
N LEU A 71 30.76 9.94 -12.21
CA LEU A 71 29.30 10.07 -12.13
C LEU A 71 28.80 11.35 -12.79
N MET A 72 29.45 12.49 -12.56
CA MET A 72 29.11 13.74 -13.24
C MET A 72 29.23 13.65 -14.76
N ALA A 73 30.27 13.00 -15.29
CA ALA A 73 30.44 12.82 -16.73
C ALA A 73 29.35 11.92 -17.35
N LEU A 74 28.95 10.84 -16.64
CA LEU A 74 27.85 9.98 -17.06
C LEU A 74 26.51 10.72 -17.02
N LEU A 75 26.29 11.54 -15.99
CA LEU A 75 25.08 12.34 -15.84
C LEU A 75 25.03 13.44 -16.91
N ALA A 76 26.14 14.09 -17.24
CA ALA A 76 26.20 15.00 -18.39
C ALA A 76 25.87 14.28 -19.71
N LYS A 77 26.32 13.04 -19.89
CA LYS A 77 26.00 12.22 -21.08
C LYS A 77 24.52 11.81 -21.14
N ILE A 78 23.87 11.51 -20.00
CA ILE A 78 22.44 11.17 -19.95
C ILE A 78 21.55 12.41 -20.15
N PHE A 79 21.93 13.57 -19.61
CA PHE A 79 21.17 14.81 -19.78
C PHE A 79 21.35 15.43 -21.17
N ARG A 80 22.55 15.30 -21.75
CA ARG A 80 22.83 15.69 -23.13
C ARG A 80 22.31 14.67 -24.15
N ALA A 81 21.68 13.58 -23.69
CA ALA A 81 21.01 12.64 -24.57
C ALA A 81 19.82 13.32 -25.26
N PRO A 82 19.64 13.08 -26.57
CA PRO A 82 18.70 13.81 -27.41
C PRO A 82 17.26 13.65 -26.92
N ASP A 83 16.43 14.66 -27.17
CA ASP A 83 15.01 14.67 -26.77
C ASP A 83 14.23 13.49 -27.36
N ILE A 84 14.68 12.97 -28.50
CA ILE A 84 14.22 11.72 -29.11
C ILE A 84 14.28 10.55 -28.13
N LEU A 85 15.34 10.43 -27.32
CA LEU A 85 15.48 9.31 -26.38
C LEU A 85 14.42 9.40 -25.27
N LYS A 86 14.12 10.62 -24.80
CA LYS A 86 13.09 10.86 -23.79
C LYS A 86 11.70 10.54 -24.36
N CYS A 87 11.42 10.99 -25.58
CA CYS A 87 10.17 10.68 -26.29
C CYS A 87 10.00 9.18 -26.52
N LEU A 88 11.06 8.48 -26.93
CA LEU A 88 11.02 7.04 -27.18
C LEU A 88 10.85 6.24 -25.90
N PHE A 89 11.46 6.69 -24.80
CA PHE A 89 11.26 6.11 -23.48
C PHE A 89 9.82 6.30 -22.99
N LEU A 90 9.26 7.50 -23.15
CA LEU A 90 7.87 7.79 -22.76
C LEU A 90 6.87 6.99 -23.61
N ALA A 91 7.11 6.92 -24.93
CA ALA A 91 6.30 6.11 -25.83
C ALA A 91 6.41 4.61 -25.51
N GLY A 92 7.62 4.11 -25.26
CA GLY A 92 7.86 2.72 -24.87
C GLY A 92 7.17 2.35 -23.57
N THR A 93 7.27 3.20 -22.54
CA THR A 93 6.58 2.97 -21.26
C THR A 93 5.06 3.02 -21.42
N ALA A 94 4.52 3.93 -22.23
CA ALA A 94 3.08 3.98 -22.54
C ALA A 94 2.60 2.69 -23.23
N VAL A 95 3.36 2.19 -24.21
CA VAL A 95 3.06 0.93 -24.91
C VAL A 95 3.10 -0.26 -23.94
N VAL A 96 4.12 -0.36 -23.09
CA VAL A 96 4.23 -1.43 -22.08
C VAL A 96 3.06 -1.38 -21.10
N PHE A 97 2.68 -0.19 -20.65
CA PHE A 97 1.55 -0.02 -19.74
C PHE A 97 0.23 -0.40 -20.41
N TYR A 98 0.04 0.00 -21.67
CA TYR A 98 -1.14 -0.40 -22.45
C TYR A 98 -1.23 -1.91 -22.62
N TYR A 99 -0.13 -2.59 -22.95
CA TYR A 99 -0.12 -4.06 -23.05
C TYR A 99 -0.35 -4.75 -21.70
N ASN A 100 0.27 -4.28 -20.61
CA ASN A 100 0.06 -4.85 -19.27
C ASN A 100 -1.39 -4.64 -18.78
N PHE A 101 -1.96 -3.46 -19.02
CA PHE A 101 -3.33 -3.14 -18.65
C PHE A 101 -4.36 -3.86 -19.53
N ALA A 102 -4.15 -3.92 -20.84
CA ALA A 102 -5.00 -4.68 -21.76
C ALA A 102 -4.94 -6.20 -21.50
N TRP A 103 -3.78 -6.72 -21.06
CA TRP A 103 -3.66 -8.10 -20.59
C TRP A 103 -4.38 -8.33 -19.26
N SER A 104 -4.39 -7.34 -18.36
CA SER A 104 -5.10 -7.40 -17.08
C SER A 104 -6.64 -7.35 -17.22
N ASP A 105 -7.17 -6.73 -18.29
CA ASP A 105 -8.61 -6.65 -18.53
C ASP A 105 -9.22 -8.00 -18.98
N HIS A 106 -8.41 -8.90 -19.53
CA HIS A 106 -8.86 -10.22 -20.00
C HIS A 106 -9.16 -11.21 -18.86
N GLU A 107 -8.75 -10.93 -17.62
CA GLU A 107 -8.95 -11.79 -16.45
C GLU A 107 -9.87 -11.14 -15.40
N SER A 108 -11.08 -10.74 -15.82
CA SER A 108 -12.15 -10.45 -14.87
C SER A 108 -13.49 -11.08 -15.29
N PRO A 109 -13.75 -12.35 -14.89
CA PRO A 109 -15.08 -12.92 -15.04
C PRO A 109 -16.07 -12.12 -14.18
N LYS A 110 -17.13 -11.64 -14.83
CA LYS A 110 -18.24 -10.88 -14.26
C LYS A 110 -18.94 -11.69 -13.16
N VAL A 111 -18.62 -11.45 -11.88
CA VAL A 111 -19.51 -11.84 -10.77
C VAL A 111 -20.60 -10.78 -10.64
N LYS A 112 -21.69 -10.95 -11.41
CA LYS A 112 -22.98 -10.28 -11.19
C LYS A 112 -23.95 -11.27 -10.57
N GLU A 113 -23.69 -11.66 -9.33
CA GLU A 113 -24.67 -12.37 -8.51
C GLU A 113 -25.57 -11.35 -7.81
N LYS A 114 -26.56 -10.84 -8.56
CA LYS A 114 -27.63 -10.03 -7.98
C LYS A 114 -28.66 -10.96 -7.34
N ARG A 115 -28.48 -11.15 -6.05
CA ARG A 115 -29.53 -11.12 -5.00
C ARG A 115 -30.81 -10.44 -5.49
N CYS A 116 -31.76 -11.23 -6.00
CA CYS A 116 -33.11 -10.77 -6.35
C CYS A 116 -34.10 -11.95 -6.42
N VAL A 117 -34.17 -12.81 -5.40
CA VAL A 117 -35.37 -13.63 -5.11
C VAL A 117 -35.45 -13.84 -3.59
N GLU A 118 -35.94 -12.85 -2.87
CA GLU A 118 -36.60 -13.07 -1.59
C GLU A 118 -37.72 -12.02 -1.46
N LYS A 119 -38.88 -12.40 -1.99
CA LYS A 119 -40.20 -11.96 -1.56
C LYS A 119 -41.16 -13.11 -1.79
#